data_AF-A0A6N3DDD7-F1
#
_entry.id   AF-A0A6N3DDD7-F1
#
_cell.length_a   1.000
_cell.length_b   1.000
_cell.length_c   1.000
_cell.angle_alpha   90.00
_cell.angle_beta   90.00
_cell.angle_gamma   90.00
#
_symmetry.space_group_name_H-M   'P 1'
#
loop_
_entity.id
_entity.type
_entity.pdbx_description
1 polymer ?
#
loop_
_entity_poly.entity_id
_entity_poly.type
_entity_poly.pdbx_seq_one_letter_code
_entity_poly.pdbx_strand_id
1 'polypeptide(L)'
;MKRNERRVPYSSAKALACAFSTFAVLALALTGCAPKANDAVVTGEDEAAAVQVDFTWSETGDCSMCHAKEQASFEDGSCAISRHKDVACSQCHADVAALSAAHEGATAEKAAKAVLKTTAVDVATCESCHSQDEVEVVTAGVTVLTDMNGTIVNPHALPESADHAEVSCVSCHQMHAAGSIEKKAQRACASCHHADVYECYTCHS
;
A
#
# COMPACT_ATOMS: atom_id res chain seq x y z
N MET A 1 -13.61 -62.30 26.80
CA MET A 1 -13.35 -63.45 25.90
C MET A 1 -13.36 -62.96 24.45
N LYS A 2 -12.62 -63.64 23.54
CA LYS A 2 -12.67 -63.60 22.06
C LYS A 2 -12.92 -62.25 21.33
N ARG A 3 -11.96 -61.86 20.48
CA ARG A 3 -12.18 -60.95 19.33
C ARG A 3 -13.21 -61.54 18.37
N ASN A 4 -13.80 -60.71 17.51
CA ASN A 4 -13.95 -61.06 16.09
C ASN A 4 -13.86 -59.80 15.21
N GLU A 5 -13.46 -59.94 13.95
CA GLU A 5 -13.14 -58.81 13.05
C GLU A 5 -13.69 -59.03 11.62
N ARG A 6 -13.74 -57.93 10.83
CA ARG A 6 -13.91 -57.90 9.34
C ARG A 6 -15.33 -58.31 8.90
N ARG A 7 -15.87 -57.90 7.73
CA ARG A 7 -15.20 -57.69 6.42
C ARG A 7 -15.84 -56.57 5.57
N VAL A 8 -14.96 -55.89 4.84
CA VAL A 8 -15.13 -55.27 3.51
C VAL A 8 -14.10 -56.04 2.64
N PRO A 9 -14.33 -56.47 1.38
CA PRO A 9 -14.85 -55.64 0.27
C PRO A 9 -15.75 -56.35 -0.77
N TYR A 10 -16.20 -55.60 -1.79
CA TYR A 10 -16.26 -55.89 -3.25
C TYR A 10 -17.11 -54.73 -3.84
N SER A 11 -16.66 -53.83 -4.71
CA SER A 11 -15.87 -53.93 -5.96
C SER A 11 -16.61 -54.60 -7.12
N SER A 12 -17.04 -53.78 -8.08
CA SER A 12 -17.60 -54.19 -9.37
C SER A 12 -17.17 -53.23 -10.49
N ALA A 13 -15.86 -53.14 -10.74
CA ALA A 13 -15.32 -52.43 -11.89
C ALA A 13 -15.34 -53.30 -13.17
N LYS A 14 -15.72 -52.70 -14.30
CA LYS A 14 -15.44 -53.08 -15.71
C LYS A 14 -15.87 -51.88 -16.59
N ALA A 15 -15.02 -51.29 -17.43
CA ALA A 15 -14.50 -51.79 -18.72
C ALA A 15 -15.60 -51.81 -19.81
N LEU A 16 -15.39 -51.42 -21.08
CA LEU A 16 -14.21 -50.97 -21.87
C LEU A 16 -14.78 -50.00 -22.99
N ALA A 17 -14.08 -49.32 -23.91
CA ALA A 17 -12.70 -49.41 -24.41
C ALA A 17 -12.16 -48.12 -25.09
N CYS A 18 -11.00 -48.28 -25.73
CA CYS A 18 -10.13 -47.37 -26.49
C CYS A 18 -10.75 -46.55 -27.65
N ALA A 19 -10.12 -45.41 -27.93
CA ALA A 19 -9.76 -44.98 -29.29
C ALA A 19 -8.44 -44.17 -29.27
N PHE A 20 -7.50 -44.46 -30.17
CA PHE A 20 -6.30 -43.65 -30.42
C PHE A 20 -6.59 -42.66 -31.56
N SER A 21 -6.09 -41.43 -31.45
CA SER A 21 -5.89 -40.52 -32.60
C SER A 21 -4.75 -39.55 -32.34
N THR A 22 -3.62 -39.76 -32.99
CA THR A 22 -2.51 -38.80 -33.09
C THR A 22 -2.79 -37.79 -34.19
N PHE A 23 -2.61 -36.48 -33.98
CA PHE A 23 -2.43 -35.55 -35.10
C PHE A 23 -1.56 -34.33 -34.77
N ALA A 24 -0.90 -33.85 -35.84
CA ALA A 24 0.04 -32.73 -36.01
C ALA A 24 0.32 -31.76 -34.84
N VAL A 25 1.61 -31.55 -34.58
CA VAL A 25 2.13 -30.22 -34.16
C VAL A 25 1.90 -29.23 -35.30
N LEU A 26 1.28 -28.08 -35.01
CA LEU A 26 1.16 -26.98 -35.96
C LEU A 26 1.61 -25.67 -35.29
N ALA A 27 2.88 -25.31 -35.50
CA ALA A 27 3.41 -24.03 -35.05
C ALA A 27 2.94 -22.92 -36.01
N LEU A 28 2.13 -21.98 -35.51
CA LEU A 28 1.68 -20.81 -36.27
C LEU A 28 2.24 -19.51 -35.65
N ALA A 29 2.70 -18.63 -36.53
CA ALA A 29 3.50 -17.44 -36.27
C ALA A 29 3.14 -16.61 -35.01
N LEU A 30 4.10 -16.49 -34.10
CA LEU A 30 4.23 -15.30 -33.26
C LEU A 30 4.77 -14.16 -34.14
N THR A 31 3.90 -13.27 -34.61
CA THR A 31 4.31 -12.00 -35.24
C THR A 31 4.75 -11.02 -34.15
N GLY A 32 5.91 -11.29 -33.54
CA GLY A 32 6.56 -10.34 -32.64
C GLY A 32 7.02 -9.12 -33.42
N CYS A 33 6.62 -7.92 -32.98
CA CYS A 33 7.17 -6.67 -33.49
C CYS A 33 8.65 -6.59 -33.13
N ALA A 34 9.53 -6.89 -34.07
CA ALA A 34 10.95 -6.62 -33.91
C ALA A 34 11.15 -5.10 -33.78
N PRO A 35 11.81 -4.59 -32.71
CA PRO A 35 12.17 -3.19 -32.65
C PRO A 35 13.16 -2.89 -33.80
N LYS A 36 12.97 -1.76 -34.47
CA LYS A 36 13.96 -1.30 -35.45
C LYS A 36 15.26 -0.98 -34.72
N ALA A 37 16.29 -1.77 -34.97
CA ALA A 37 17.65 -1.32 -34.75
C ALA A 37 17.90 -0.11 -35.67
N ASN A 38 18.36 0.99 -35.10
CA ASN A 38 18.96 2.07 -35.89
C ASN A 38 20.40 1.64 -36.21
N ASP A 39 20.82 1.80 -37.47
CA ASP A 39 22.21 1.60 -37.89
C ASP A 39 23.11 2.73 -37.35
N ALA A 40 23.46 2.63 -36.07
CA ALA A 40 24.51 3.43 -35.46
C ALA A 40 25.85 2.67 -35.58
N VAL A 41 26.76 3.19 -36.42
CA VAL A 41 28.14 2.70 -36.48
C VAL A 41 28.83 2.99 -35.14
N VAL A 42 29.13 1.94 -34.38
CA VAL A 42 29.93 2.04 -33.16
C VAL A 42 31.41 1.95 -33.52
N THR A 43 32.10 3.08 -33.44
CA THR A 43 33.57 3.16 -33.46
C THR A 43 34.05 3.93 -32.23
N GLY A 44 34.65 3.22 -31.29
CA GLY A 44 35.13 3.77 -30.02
C GLY A 44 34.86 2.81 -28.87
N GLU A 45 35.85 2.63 -28.02
CA GLU A 45 35.69 2.01 -26.71
C GLU A 45 35.07 3.04 -25.76
N ASP A 46 33.88 2.75 -25.25
CA ASP A 46 33.25 3.55 -24.19
C ASP A 46 32.48 2.59 -23.26
N GLU A 47 32.22 3.02 -22.03
CA GLU A 47 31.52 2.15 -21.06
C GLU A 47 30.09 1.79 -21.51
N ALA A 48 29.55 0.71 -20.95
CA ALA A 48 28.17 0.29 -21.18
C ALA A 48 27.17 1.30 -20.59
N ALA A 49 26.96 2.40 -21.31
CA ALA A 49 25.99 3.44 -21.00
C ALA A 49 24.61 2.80 -20.84
N ALA A 50 24.17 2.68 -19.58
CA ALA A 50 22.90 2.05 -19.25
C ALA A 50 21.78 2.81 -19.96
N VAL A 51 21.13 2.15 -20.92
CA VAL A 51 20.09 2.74 -21.77
C VAL A 51 19.03 3.39 -20.88
N GLN A 52 19.05 4.72 -20.81
CA GLN A 52 18.02 5.50 -20.15
C GLN A 52 16.75 5.34 -20.98
N VAL A 53 15.89 4.39 -20.57
CA VAL A 53 14.53 4.33 -21.07
C VAL A 53 13.80 5.54 -20.50
N ASP A 54 13.47 6.52 -21.35
CA ASP A 54 12.74 7.72 -20.95
C ASP A 54 11.41 7.32 -20.28
N PHE A 55 11.35 7.50 -18.96
CA PHE A 55 10.16 7.18 -18.18
C PHE A 55 9.07 8.21 -18.48
N THR A 56 8.01 7.76 -19.15
CA THR A 56 6.77 8.55 -19.30
C THR A 56 5.81 8.15 -18.20
N TRP A 57 5.41 9.12 -17.37
CA TRP A 57 4.43 8.89 -16.31
C TRP A 57 3.04 8.55 -16.86
N SER A 58 2.29 7.72 -16.13
CA SER A 58 0.86 7.48 -16.37
C SER A 58 0.17 6.98 -15.09
N GLU A 59 -1.12 7.27 -14.95
CA GLU A 59 -1.95 6.88 -13.79
C GLU A 59 -2.04 5.36 -13.57
N THR A 60 -1.80 4.57 -14.62
CA THR A 60 -1.80 3.09 -14.62
C THR A 60 -0.39 2.50 -14.75
N GLY A 61 0.66 3.29 -14.55
CA GLY A 61 2.05 2.83 -14.59
C GLY A 61 2.40 1.97 -13.38
N ASP A 62 3.32 1.01 -13.55
CA ASP A 62 3.84 0.21 -12.45
C ASP A 62 4.77 1.06 -11.56
N CYS A 63 4.21 1.59 -10.47
CA CYS A 63 4.95 2.38 -9.50
C CYS A 63 6.12 1.58 -8.86
N SER A 64 6.04 0.25 -8.77
CA SER A 64 7.02 -0.58 -8.09
C SER A 64 8.39 -0.60 -8.77
N MET A 65 8.44 -0.31 -10.08
CA MET A 65 9.67 -0.13 -10.85
C MET A 65 10.62 0.94 -10.28
N CYS A 66 10.08 1.90 -9.52
CA CYS A 66 10.82 3.02 -8.93
C CYS A 66 10.58 3.17 -7.42
N HIS A 67 9.40 2.79 -6.92
CA HIS A 67 9.00 2.88 -5.51
C HIS A 67 8.87 1.48 -4.86
N ALA A 68 9.88 0.64 -5.08
CA ALA A 68 9.93 -0.74 -4.58
C ALA A 68 9.82 -0.85 -3.05
N LYS A 69 10.26 0.18 -2.29
CA LYS A 69 10.13 0.24 -0.83
C LYS A 69 8.67 0.41 -0.41
N GLU A 70 7.95 1.32 -1.04
CA GLU A 70 6.53 1.56 -0.80
C GLU A 70 5.71 0.35 -1.24
N GLN A 71 6.06 -0.29 -2.36
CA GLN A 71 5.47 -1.57 -2.76
C GLN A 71 5.71 -2.69 -1.74
N ALA A 72 6.91 -2.81 -1.18
CA ALA A 72 7.23 -3.82 -0.16
C ALA A 72 6.47 -3.59 1.15
N SER A 73 6.11 -2.35 1.48
CA SER A 73 5.37 -2.03 2.71
C SER A 73 3.91 -2.55 2.75
N PHE A 74 3.36 -2.99 1.61
CA PHE A 74 2.09 -3.72 1.59
C PHE A 74 2.21 -5.15 2.17
N GLU A 75 3.41 -5.76 2.14
CA GLU A 75 3.67 -7.08 2.72
C GLU A 75 4.23 -6.98 4.17
N ASP A 76 4.71 -5.80 4.57
CA ASP A 76 5.11 -5.52 5.96
C ASP A 76 3.88 -5.31 6.84
N GLY A 77 3.47 -6.35 7.57
CA GLY A 77 2.37 -6.30 8.55
C GLY A 77 2.54 -5.30 9.70
N SER A 78 3.72 -4.65 9.84
CA SER A 78 3.97 -3.54 10.77
C SER A 78 3.77 -2.14 10.15
N CYS A 79 3.61 -2.06 8.82
CA CYS A 79 3.13 -0.87 8.11
C CYS A 79 1.59 -0.92 8.01
N ALA A 80 0.90 0.21 8.18
CA ALA A 80 -0.57 0.26 8.15
C ALA A 80 -1.15 0.04 6.73
N ILE A 81 -0.36 0.35 5.69
CA ILE A 81 -0.72 0.08 4.29
C ILE A 81 -0.89 -1.43 3.98
N SER A 82 -0.35 -2.34 4.80
CA SER A 82 -0.57 -3.79 4.63
C SER A 82 -2.05 -4.22 4.70
N ARG A 83 -2.93 -3.36 5.25
CA ARG A 83 -4.39 -3.57 5.26
C ARG A 83 -5.10 -3.10 3.98
N HIS A 84 -4.35 -2.47 3.08
CA HIS A 84 -4.81 -1.86 1.83
C HIS A 84 -4.14 -2.50 0.60
N LYS A 85 -3.59 -3.72 0.71
CA LYS A 85 -2.85 -4.42 -0.36
C LYS A 85 -3.58 -4.58 -1.70
N ASP A 86 -4.91 -4.47 -1.71
CA ASP A 86 -5.75 -4.58 -2.91
C ASP A 86 -6.17 -3.20 -3.48
N VAL A 87 -5.62 -2.10 -2.93
CA VAL A 87 -5.84 -0.69 -3.31
C VAL A 87 -4.69 -0.21 -4.19
N ALA A 88 -4.99 0.40 -5.34
CA ALA A 88 -3.95 0.94 -6.24
C ALA A 88 -3.38 2.27 -5.72
N CYS A 89 -2.10 2.56 -5.99
CA CYS A 89 -1.40 3.75 -5.47
C CYS A 89 -2.13 5.07 -5.74
N SER A 90 -2.73 5.22 -6.92
CA SER A 90 -3.50 6.40 -7.35
C SER A 90 -4.86 6.57 -6.65
N GLN A 91 -5.35 5.55 -5.92
CA GLN A 91 -6.56 5.68 -5.10
C GLN A 91 -6.28 6.42 -3.78
N CYS A 92 -5.05 6.37 -3.26
CA CYS A 92 -4.61 7.19 -2.13
C CYS A 92 -3.89 8.48 -2.57
N HIS A 93 -3.11 8.40 -3.64
CA HIS A 93 -2.44 9.55 -4.26
C HIS A 93 -3.26 10.07 -5.45
N ALA A 94 -4.44 10.63 -5.15
CA ALA A 94 -5.46 10.98 -6.13
C ALA A 94 -5.16 12.25 -6.96
N ASP A 95 -4.16 13.06 -6.58
CA ASP A 95 -3.77 14.26 -7.37
C ASP A 95 -2.93 13.88 -8.59
N VAL A 96 -3.63 13.50 -9.65
CA VAL A 96 -3.14 13.22 -11.02
C VAL A 96 -2.21 14.33 -11.54
N ALA A 97 -2.52 15.60 -11.25
CA ALA A 97 -1.76 16.74 -11.80
C ALA A 97 -0.43 16.92 -11.07
N ALA A 98 -0.44 16.91 -9.73
CA ALA A 98 0.78 16.98 -8.93
C ALA A 98 1.63 15.70 -9.04
N LEU A 99 1.02 14.52 -9.26
CA LEU A 99 1.76 13.31 -9.61
C LEU A 99 2.47 13.46 -10.97
N SER A 100 1.77 13.90 -12.02
CA SER A 100 2.39 14.12 -13.34
C SER A 100 3.57 15.09 -13.25
N ALA A 101 3.39 16.23 -12.58
CA ALA A 101 4.45 17.23 -12.38
C ALA A 101 5.64 16.68 -11.55
N ALA A 102 5.37 15.89 -10.51
CA ALA A 102 6.41 15.27 -9.69
C ALA A 102 7.26 14.23 -10.44
N HIS A 103 6.76 13.70 -11.56
CA HIS A 103 7.48 12.74 -12.41
C HIS A 103 8.13 13.37 -13.65
N GLU A 104 8.09 14.69 -13.83
CA GLU A 104 8.76 15.36 -14.95
C GLU A 104 10.29 15.12 -14.92
N GLY A 105 10.78 14.42 -15.95
CA GLY A 105 12.17 13.99 -16.02
C GLY A 105 12.59 13.05 -14.88
N ALA A 106 11.67 12.23 -14.36
CA ALA A 106 11.97 11.22 -13.36
C ALA A 106 13.03 10.22 -13.87
N THR A 107 13.89 9.75 -12.96
CA THR A 107 14.86 8.68 -13.19
C THR A 107 14.90 7.77 -11.97
N ALA A 108 15.37 6.53 -12.12
CA ALA A 108 15.47 5.59 -11.00
C ALA A 108 16.33 6.14 -9.83
N GLU A 109 17.39 6.92 -10.13
CA GLU A 109 18.23 7.54 -9.10
C GLU A 109 17.51 8.68 -8.34
N LYS A 110 16.66 9.45 -9.03
CA LYS A 110 15.78 10.45 -8.39
C LYS A 110 14.75 9.74 -7.51
N ALA A 111 14.08 8.71 -8.03
CA ALA A 111 13.03 7.98 -7.32
C ALA A 111 13.53 7.31 -6.03
N ALA A 112 14.70 6.68 -6.06
CA ALA A 112 15.32 6.06 -4.87
C ALA A 112 15.64 7.05 -3.73
N LYS A 113 15.62 8.36 -4.01
CA LYS A 113 15.84 9.46 -3.04
C LYS A 113 14.57 10.30 -2.82
N ALA A 114 13.51 10.04 -3.57
CA ALA A 114 12.27 10.80 -3.52
C ALA A 114 11.45 10.40 -2.29
N VAL A 115 10.94 11.41 -1.59
CA VAL A 115 9.81 11.26 -0.67
C VAL A 115 8.68 12.08 -1.29
N LEU A 116 7.51 11.47 -1.46
CA LEU A 116 6.35 12.11 -2.07
C LEU A 116 5.79 13.17 -1.10
N LYS A 117 6.33 14.38 -1.19
CA LYS A 117 5.97 15.57 -0.39
C LYS A 117 5.04 16.54 -1.11
N THR A 118 4.85 16.35 -2.42
CA THR A 118 4.08 17.25 -3.30
C THR A 118 2.60 16.90 -3.37
N THR A 119 2.22 15.65 -3.10
CA THR A 119 0.81 15.25 -2.89
C THR A 119 0.57 14.97 -1.42
N ALA A 120 -0.36 15.68 -0.80
CA ALA A 120 -0.97 15.19 0.44
C ALA A 120 -1.91 14.01 0.11
N VAL A 121 -2.17 13.14 1.10
CA VAL A 121 -3.36 12.29 1.09
C VAL A 121 -4.41 13.06 1.89
N ASP A 122 -5.45 13.53 1.20
CA ASP A 122 -6.50 14.33 1.82
C ASP A 122 -7.42 13.45 2.70
N VAL A 123 -8.02 14.03 3.75
CA VAL A 123 -8.95 13.33 4.64
C VAL A 123 -10.13 12.75 3.86
N ALA A 124 -10.67 13.48 2.88
CA ALA A 124 -11.75 13.01 2.00
C ALA A 124 -11.37 11.76 1.18
N THR A 125 -10.06 11.54 0.95
CA THR A 125 -9.56 10.33 0.27
C THR A 125 -9.71 9.11 1.19
N CYS A 126 -9.43 9.26 2.48
CA CYS A 126 -9.70 8.23 3.49
C CYS A 126 -11.21 8.03 3.69
N GLU A 127 -11.97 9.11 3.83
CA GLU A 127 -13.43 9.07 4.05
C GLU A 127 -14.22 8.40 2.91
N SER A 128 -13.68 8.40 1.68
CA SER A 128 -14.28 7.67 0.55
C SER A 128 -14.47 6.17 0.79
N CYS A 129 -13.72 5.59 1.73
CA CYS A 129 -13.84 4.19 2.18
C CYS A 129 -14.11 4.06 3.70
N HIS A 130 -13.85 5.08 4.51
CA HIS A 130 -13.91 5.05 5.97
C HIS A 130 -14.63 6.27 6.53
N SER A 131 -15.97 6.23 6.59
CA SER A 131 -16.75 7.37 7.08
C SER A 131 -16.40 7.72 8.52
N GLN A 132 -16.23 9.02 8.79
CA GLN A 132 -15.84 9.55 10.10
C GLN A 132 -16.75 9.05 11.24
N ASP A 133 -18.08 9.14 11.07
CA ASP A 133 -19.09 8.61 11.99
C ASP A 133 -18.86 7.13 12.36
N GLU A 134 -18.53 6.28 11.39
CA GLU A 134 -18.27 4.85 11.63
C GLU A 134 -16.96 4.65 12.40
N VAL A 135 -15.91 5.37 12.00
CA VAL A 135 -14.59 5.30 12.64
C VAL A 135 -14.68 5.72 14.11
N GLU A 136 -15.38 6.81 14.43
CA GLU A 136 -15.63 7.25 15.81
C GLU A 136 -16.32 6.18 16.65
N VAL A 137 -17.38 5.57 16.11
CA VAL A 137 -18.17 4.53 16.82
C VAL A 137 -17.34 3.27 17.07
N VAL A 138 -16.55 2.80 16.09
CA VAL A 138 -15.73 1.59 16.30
C VAL A 138 -14.51 1.82 17.19
N THR A 139 -14.00 3.06 17.31
CA THR A 139 -12.89 3.39 18.22
C THR A 139 -13.31 3.97 19.57
N ALA A 140 -14.61 4.14 19.85
CA ALA A 140 -15.11 4.67 21.12
C ALA A 140 -14.66 3.89 22.38
N GLY A 141 -14.25 2.62 22.23
CA GLY A 141 -13.69 1.78 23.31
C GLY A 141 -12.16 1.73 23.40
N VAL A 142 -11.43 2.52 22.60
CA VAL A 142 -9.97 2.43 22.47
C VAL A 142 -9.27 3.30 23.53
N THR A 143 -8.64 2.66 24.53
CA THR A 143 -7.97 3.33 25.66
C THR A 143 -6.49 3.69 25.40
N VAL A 144 -6.08 3.77 24.13
CA VAL A 144 -4.67 3.97 23.73
C VAL A 144 -4.14 5.37 24.09
N LEU A 145 -5.01 6.37 24.01
CA LEU A 145 -4.76 7.73 24.48
C LEU A 145 -5.39 7.87 25.86
N THR A 146 -4.60 7.55 26.88
CA THR A 146 -4.89 7.83 28.29
C THR A 146 -3.80 8.78 28.79
N ASP A 147 -4.18 9.94 29.32
CA ASP A 147 -3.24 10.93 29.86
C ASP A 147 -2.76 10.59 31.30
N MET A 148 -1.87 11.40 31.88
CA MET A 148 -1.35 11.12 33.23
C MET A 148 -2.38 11.20 34.36
N ASN A 149 -3.52 11.87 34.13
CA ASN A 149 -4.64 11.97 35.06
C ASN A 149 -5.65 10.83 34.91
N GLY A 150 -5.49 9.98 33.88
CA GLY A 150 -6.43 8.92 33.52
C GLY A 150 -7.55 9.36 32.56
N THR A 151 -7.44 10.55 31.95
CA THR A 151 -8.38 11.01 30.93
C THR A 151 -8.19 10.19 29.66
N ILE A 152 -9.23 9.48 29.23
CA ILE A 152 -9.23 8.71 27.98
C ILE A 152 -9.90 9.55 26.89
N VAL A 153 -9.24 9.69 25.73
CA VAL A 153 -9.80 10.38 24.56
C VAL A 153 -9.86 9.46 23.35
N ASN A 154 -10.92 9.59 22.55
CA ASN A 154 -11.03 8.92 21.26
C ASN A 154 -10.35 9.81 20.20
N PRO A 155 -9.26 9.38 19.53
CA PRO A 155 -8.52 10.21 18.57
C PRO A 155 -9.31 10.61 17.32
N HIS A 156 -10.48 10.00 17.10
CA HIS A 156 -11.34 10.32 15.97
C HIS A 156 -12.48 11.26 16.37
N ALA A 157 -13.03 11.13 17.59
CA ALA A 157 -14.04 12.03 18.13
C ALA A 157 -13.40 13.20 18.89
N LEU A 158 -12.55 13.98 18.21
CA LEU A 158 -11.85 15.13 18.81
C LEU A 158 -12.83 16.30 19.04
N PRO A 159 -12.70 17.07 20.15
CA PRO A 159 -13.47 18.29 20.33
C PRO A 159 -13.18 19.32 19.24
N GLU A 160 -14.20 19.99 18.70
CA GLU A 160 -14.03 21.02 17.67
C GLU A 160 -13.10 22.16 18.16
N SER A 161 -11.98 22.35 17.46
CA SER A 161 -11.07 23.47 17.64
C SER A 161 -10.31 23.76 16.35
N ALA A 162 -9.67 24.94 16.25
CA ALA A 162 -8.86 25.27 15.08
C ALA A 162 -7.64 24.33 14.96
N ASP A 163 -6.96 24.05 16.08
CA ASP A 163 -5.76 23.20 16.10
C ASP A 163 -6.09 21.72 15.84
N HIS A 164 -7.24 21.23 16.31
CA HIS A 164 -7.69 19.86 16.01
C HIS A 164 -8.12 19.70 14.54
N ALA A 165 -8.59 20.76 13.88
CA ALA A 165 -8.89 20.72 12.45
C ALA A 165 -7.65 20.56 11.55
N GLU A 166 -6.43 20.79 12.07
CA GLU A 166 -5.18 20.47 11.37
C GLU A 166 -4.76 18.98 11.54
N VAL A 167 -5.45 18.21 12.40
CA VAL A 167 -5.14 16.80 12.66
C VAL A 167 -5.78 15.89 11.61
N SER A 168 -5.02 15.57 10.56
CA SER A 168 -5.40 14.60 9.53
C SER A 168 -5.22 13.14 9.95
N CYS A 169 -5.87 12.21 9.24
CA CYS A 169 -5.68 10.75 9.41
C CYS A 169 -4.18 10.36 9.38
N VAL A 170 -3.41 10.92 8.45
CA VAL A 170 -1.98 10.58 8.25
C VAL A 170 -1.04 11.16 9.31
N SER A 171 -1.52 12.11 10.16
CA SER A 171 -0.78 12.58 11.33
C SER A 171 -0.49 11.44 12.32
N CYS A 172 -1.43 10.48 12.43
CA CYS A 172 -1.29 9.26 13.24
C CYS A 172 -1.00 8.03 12.36
N HIS A 173 -1.73 7.86 11.26
CA HIS A 173 -1.68 6.70 10.37
C HIS A 173 -0.66 6.88 9.24
N GLN A 174 0.62 6.89 9.61
CA GLN A 174 1.73 6.92 8.64
C GLN A 174 1.80 5.58 7.87
N MET A 175 1.13 5.51 6.71
CA MET A 175 0.76 4.26 6.03
C MET A 175 1.96 3.38 5.62
N HIS A 176 2.93 3.94 4.89
CA HIS A 176 4.15 3.26 4.44
C HIS A 176 5.29 3.25 5.49
N ALA A 177 5.01 3.63 6.73
CA ALA A 177 6.01 3.69 7.80
C ALA A 177 5.74 2.59 8.85
N ALA A 178 6.73 1.74 9.08
CA ALA A 178 6.66 0.66 10.05
C ALA A 178 6.37 1.16 11.48
N GLY A 179 5.79 0.29 12.29
CA GLY A 179 5.71 0.43 13.74
C GLY A 179 4.41 1.02 14.30
N SER A 180 4.21 0.75 15.59
CA SER A 180 3.06 1.08 16.45
C SER A 180 2.35 2.39 16.10
N ILE A 181 1.05 2.27 15.77
CA ILE A 181 0.12 3.38 15.58
C ILE A 181 -0.15 4.06 16.92
N GLU A 182 -0.21 3.29 18.01
CA GLU A 182 -0.41 3.76 19.38
C GLU A 182 0.65 4.81 19.75
N LYS A 183 1.93 4.49 19.51
CA LYS A 183 3.04 5.42 19.74
C LYS A 183 3.07 6.58 18.75
N LYS A 184 2.49 6.45 17.56
CA LYS A 184 2.35 7.57 16.60
C LYS A 184 1.30 8.55 17.09
N ALA A 185 0.11 8.07 17.45
CA ALA A 185 -0.98 8.86 18.02
C ALA A 185 -0.57 9.58 19.31
N GLN A 186 0.06 8.87 20.26
CA GLN A 186 0.57 9.48 21.49
C GLN A 186 1.55 10.65 21.23
N ARG A 187 2.40 10.55 20.20
CA ARG A 187 3.29 11.65 19.79
C ARG A 187 2.57 12.81 19.10
N ALA A 188 1.49 12.54 18.35
CA ALA A 188 0.67 13.57 17.73
C ALA A 188 -0.11 14.37 18.79
N CYS A 189 -0.64 13.71 19.83
CA CYS A 189 -1.21 14.42 20.97
C CYS A 189 -0.14 15.23 21.71
N ALA A 190 1.03 14.63 21.98
CA ALA A 190 2.11 15.26 22.74
C ALA A 190 2.83 16.43 22.03
N SER A 191 2.62 16.69 20.73
CA SER A 191 3.13 17.92 20.10
C SER A 191 2.38 19.18 20.53
N CYS A 192 1.14 19.04 21.01
CA CYS A 192 0.32 20.12 21.56
C CYS A 192 0.16 19.95 23.08
N HIS A 193 -0.27 18.77 23.51
CA HIS A 193 -0.39 18.36 24.91
C HIS A 193 0.96 17.85 25.48
N HIS A 194 2.00 18.69 25.38
CA HIS A 194 3.36 18.33 25.80
C HIS A 194 3.49 18.05 27.32
N ALA A 195 2.47 18.40 28.10
CA ALA A 195 2.35 18.12 29.53
C ALA A 195 1.67 16.77 29.83
N ASP A 196 1.28 15.99 28.81
CA ASP A 196 0.56 14.71 28.92
C ASP A 196 -0.72 14.81 29.78
N VAL A 197 -1.49 15.87 29.52
CA VAL A 197 -2.83 16.15 30.06
C VAL A 197 -3.71 16.59 28.90
N TYR A 198 -4.86 15.93 28.68
CA TYR A 198 -5.75 16.19 27.54
C TYR A 198 -6.89 17.18 27.87
N GLU A 199 -7.10 17.52 29.14
CA GLU A 199 -8.07 18.52 29.55
C GLU A 199 -7.71 19.90 28.96
N CYS A 200 -8.63 20.46 28.16
CA CYS A 200 -8.48 21.76 27.51
C CYS A 200 -8.38 22.91 28.54
N TYR A 201 -7.80 24.04 28.13
CA TYR A 201 -7.64 25.23 28.97
C TYR A 201 -6.77 25.10 30.23
N THR A 202 -6.12 23.94 30.44
CA THR A 202 -5.18 23.71 31.56
C THR A 202 -3.82 24.42 31.38
N CYS A 203 -3.40 24.70 30.13
CA CYS A 203 -2.08 25.27 29.81
C CYS A 203 -2.12 26.44 28.79
N HIS A 204 -3.12 26.49 27.90
CA HIS A 204 -3.28 27.51 26.87
C HIS A 204 -4.73 28.02 26.85
N SER A 205 -4.97 29.26 26.42
CA SER A 205 -6.25 29.98 26.57
C SER A 205 -6.71 30.63 25.28
#